data_AF-A0A9W4D712-F1
#
_entry.id   AF-A0A9W4D712-F1
#
_cell.length_a   1.000
_cell.length_b   1.000
_cell.length_c   1.000
_cell.angle_alpha   90.00
_cell.angle_beta   90.00
_cell.angle_gamma   90.00
#
_symmetry.space_group_name_H-M   'P 1'
#
loop_
_entity.id
_entity.type
_entity.pdbx_description
1 polymer ?
#
loop_
_entity_poly.entity_id
_entity_poly.type
_entity_poly.pdbx_seq_one_letter_code
_entity_poly.pdbx_strand_id
1 'polypeptide(L)'
;MACIVAFLLIASSKYQTSNHLIFVTSEISDDSYRVFAHQGNEFPQADDILMTASPIEGTGTSTAVYCSVALGDQQIIARLKRTKLLHTDLAYKYINPQPDKPVTCWDNIVATMNKHDRLRMDYSELEQTACTPQTISYLSYTGFISVIGDYERFFAKKGSGEHRPIIIANTFSLDQLIEKGHIFRRTDWDKKSIALA
;
A
#
# COMPACT_ATOMS: atom_id res chain seq x y z
N MET A 1 -22.20 18.12 7.96
CA MET A 1 -22.15 16.67 8.26
C MET A 1 -21.07 16.09 7.38
N ALA A 2 -20.13 15.37 7.98
CA ALA A 2 -18.98 14.77 7.32
C ALA A 2 -19.10 13.25 7.38
N CYS A 3 -18.71 12.57 6.31
CA CYS A 3 -18.77 11.12 6.24
C CYS A 3 -17.55 10.56 5.53
N ILE A 4 -17.04 9.43 6.02
CA ILE A 4 -15.98 8.67 5.38
C ILE A 4 -16.48 7.26 5.09
N VAL A 5 -15.92 6.66 4.04
CA VAL A 5 -16.15 5.24 3.71
C VAL A 5 -14.97 4.43 4.24
N ALA A 6 -15.25 3.25 4.77
CA ALA A 6 -14.25 2.31 5.22
C ALA A 6 -14.38 0.99 4.47
N PHE A 7 -13.24 0.39 4.12
CA PHE A 7 -13.14 -0.96 3.56
C PHE A 7 -12.31 -1.82 4.50
N LEU A 8 -12.91 -2.88 5.03
CA LEU A 8 -12.21 -3.88 5.81
C LEU A 8 -11.89 -5.07 4.90
N LEU A 9 -10.61 -5.30 4.65
CA LEU A 9 -10.10 -6.44 3.91
C LEU A 9 -9.64 -7.51 4.89
N ILE A 10 -10.31 -8.66 4.87
CA ILE A 10 -9.93 -9.84 5.65
C ILE A 10 -9.31 -10.84 4.69
N ALA A 11 -7.99 -11.02 4.81
CA ALA A 11 -7.23 -11.88 3.91
C ALA A 11 -7.47 -13.37 4.20
N SER A 12 -7.44 -13.75 5.48
CA SER A 12 -7.69 -15.12 5.94
C SER A 12 -7.82 -15.16 7.45
N SER A 13 -8.64 -16.09 7.97
CA SER A 13 -8.68 -16.39 9.40
C SER A 13 -7.32 -16.85 9.96
N LYS A 14 -6.43 -17.38 9.11
CA LYS A 14 -5.08 -17.81 9.48
C LYS A 14 -4.04 -16.69 9.45
N TYR A 15 -4.34 -15.56 8.82
CA TYR A 15 -3.39 -14.47 8.56
C TYR A 15 -4.00 -13.11 8.95
N GLN A 16 -4.43 -12.99 10.20
CA GLN A 16 -5.05 -11.75 10.72
C GLN A 16 -4.12 -10.53 10.62
N THR A 17 -2.80 -10.74 10.63
CA THR A 17 -1.80 -9.67 10.44
C THR A 17 -1.82 -9.06 9.03
N SER A 18 -2.49 -9.71 8.07
CA SER A 18 -2.68 -9.23 6.70
C SER A 18 -4.04 -8.57 6.50
N ASN A 19 -4.84 -8.40 7.56
CA ASN A 19 -6.08 -7.66 7.49
C ASN A 19 -5.78 -6.15 7.44
N HIS A 20 -6.52 -5.45 6.58
CA HIS A 20 -6.33 -4.03 6.37
C HIS A 20 -7.66 -3.29 6.48
N LEU A 21 -7.63 -2.12 7.10
CA LEU A 21 -8.73 -1.16 7.10
C LEU A 21 -8.33 0.04 6.25
N ILE A 22 -9.14 0.38 5.26
CA ILE A 22 -8.92 1.53 4.39
C ILE A 22 -10.00 2.55 4.70
N PHE A 23 -9.63 3.77 5.08
CA PHE A 23 -10.55 4.90 5.14
C PHE A 23 -10.42 5.73 3.87
N VAL A 24 -11.54 6.15 3.31
CA VAL A 24 -11.64 7.02 2.14
C VAL A 24 -12.47 8.24 2.53
N THR A 25 -11.91 9.42 2.33
CA THR A 25 -12.54 10.71 2.63
C THR A 25 -13.11 11.34 1.37
N SER A 26 -13.95 12.36 1.55
CA SER A 26 -14.52 13.14 0.45
C SER A 26 -13.56 14.21 -0.08
N GLU A 27 -12.48 14.48 0.65
CA GLU A 27 -11.48 15.48 0.29
C GLU A 27 -10.60 15.01 -0.88
N ILE A 28 -10.52 15.82 -1.93
CA ILE A 28 -9.61 15.58 -3.06
C ILE A 28 -8.23 16.10 -2.66
N SER A 29 -7.53 15.32 -1.84
CA SER A 29 -6.17 15.60 -1.40
C SER A 29 -5.34 14.30 -1.34
N ASP A 30 -4.07 14.45 -1.01
CA ASP A 30 -3.17 13.33 -0.69
C ASP A 30 -3.68 12.48 0.49
N ASP A 31 -4.67 12.99 1.24
CA ASP A 31 -5.32 12.33 2.38
C ASP A 31 -6.74 11.83 2.05
N SER A 32 -7.04 11.73 0.75
CA SER A 32 -8.28 11.15 0.21
C SER A 32 -8.49 9.69 0.61
N TYR A 33 -7.43 8.94 0.91
CA TYR A 33 -7.52 7.63 1.53
C TYR A 33 -6.32 7.32 2.43
N ARG A 34 -6.52 6.42 3.40
CA ARG A 34 -5.49 5.90 4.30
C ARG A 34 -5.72 4.44 4.62
N VAL A 35 -4.66 3.64 4.58
CA VAL A 35 -4.64 2.20 4.89
C VAL A 35 -4.01 1.97 6.27
N PHE A 36 -4.65 1.13 7.06
CA PHE A 36 -4.25 0.75 8.42
C PHE A 36 -4.16 -0.76 8.52
N ALA A 37 -3.18 -1.25 9.29
CA ALA A 37 -3.22 -2.63 9.76
C ALA A 37 -4.39 -2.76 10.72
N HIS A 38 -5.13 -3.85 10.57
CA HIS A 38 -6.33 -4.09 11.36
C HIS A 38 -6.24 -5.44 12.05
N GLN A 39 -6.64 -5.49 13.32
CA GLN A 39 -6.80 -6.75 14.04
C GLN A 39 -8.27 -7.00 14.35
N GLY A 40 -8.67 -8.25 14.16
CA GLY A 40 -10.04 -8.68 14.32
C GLY A 40 -10.83 -8.69 13.01
N ASN A 41 -12.12 -8.96 13.17
CA ASN A 41 -13.10 -9.07 12.10
C ASN A 41 -14.26 -8.10 12.35
N GLU A 42 -13.94 -6.88 12.81
CA GLU A 42 -14.95 -5.89 13.19
C GLU A 42 -14.50 -4.49 12.85
N PHE A 43 -15.44 -3.63 12.48
CA PHE A 43 -15.16 -2.23 12.25
C PHE A 43 -14.93 -1.48 13.58
N PRO A 44 -13.94 -0.57 13.67
CA PRO A 44 -13.73 0.22 14.87
C PRO A 44 -14.94 1.12 15.17
N GLN A 45 -15.32 1.22 16.44
CA GLN A 45 -16.45 2.03 16.90
C GLN A 45 -16.00 3.20 17.78
N ALA A 46 -16.77 4.30 17.78
CA ALA A 46 -16.54 5.45 18.63
C ALA A 46 -17.86 6.16 18.97
N ASP A 47 -18.03 6.58 20.23
CA ASP A 47 -19.30 7.03 20.81
C ASP A 47 -19.95 8.25 20.10
N ASP A 48 -19.17 9.03 19.35
CA ASP A 48 -19.61 10.28 18.69
C ASP A 48 -19.71 10.16 17.15
N ILE A 49 -19.64 8.93 16.64
CA ILE A 49 -19.61 8.65 15.20
C ILE A 49 -20.67 7.58 14.88
N LEU A 50 -21.63 7.96 14.05
CA LEU A 50 -22.64 7.03 13.53
C LEU A 50 -21.98 6.11 12.51
N MET A 51 -22.14 4.80 12.68
CA MET A 51 -21.58 3.80 11.79
C MET A 51 -22.70 2.92 11.21
N THR A 52 -22.66 2.68 9.91
CA THR A 52 -23.44 1.64 9.23
C THR A 52 -22.48 0.74 8.47
N ALA A 53 -22.55 -0.57 8.68
CA ALA A 53 -21.61 -1.54 8.10
C ALA A 53 -22.35 -2.67 7.38
N SER A 54 -21.75 -3.19 6.31
CA SER A 54 -22.15 -4.45 5.70
C SER A 54 -21.81 -5.62 6.64
N PRO A 55 -22.52 -6.75 6.54
CA PRO A 55 -22.10 -7.99 7.19
C PRO A 55 -20.66 -8.37 6.83
N ILE A 56 -19.95 -8.98 7.77
CA ILE A 56 -18.58 -9.47 7.61
C ILE A 56 -18.62 -10.99 7.53
N GLU A 57 -18.53 -11.55 6.31
CA GLU A 57 -18.65 -12.99 6.05
C GLU A 57 -17.29 -13.66 5.83
N GLY A 58 -16.41 -13.59 6.84
CA GLY A 58 -15.10 -14.24 6.78
C GLY A 58 -14.11 -13.52 5.86
N THR A 59 -13.46 -14.27 4.95
CA THR A 59 -12.49 -13.71 4.00
C THR A 59 -13.20 -12.89 2.93
N GLY A 60 -12.74 -11.66 2.72
CA GLY A 60 -13.30 -10.78 1.69
C GLY A 60 -13.13 -9.32 2.02
N THR A 61 -13.88 -8.48 1.32
CA THR A 61 -13.96 -7.04 1.57
C THR A 61 -15.34 -6.70 2.10
N SER A 62 -15.40 -6.07 3.27
CA SER A 62 -16.62 -5.51 3.85
C SER A 62 -16.52 -3.98 3.85
N THR A 63 -17.66 -3.31 3.90
CA THR A 63 -17.72 -1.85 3.84
C THR A 63 -18.45 -1.26 5.03
N ALA A 64 -17.99 -0.12 5.52
CA ALA A 64 -18.73 0.69 6.48
C ALA A 64 -18.74 2.15 6.07
N VAL A 65 -19.75 2.88 6.53
CA VAL A 65 -19.84 4.34 6.42
C VAL A 65 -19.87 4.91 7.83
N TYR A 66 -18.99 5.88 8.06
CA TYR A 66 -18.89 6.61 9.32
C TYR A 66 -19.28 8.06 9.10
N CYS A 67 -20.21 8.57 9.88
CA CYS A 67 -20.68 9.95 9.76
C CYS A 67 -20.69 10.66 11.11
N SER A 68 -20.38 11.96 11.09
CA SER A 68 -20.52 12.83 12.25
C SER A 68 -21.04 14.21 11.84
N VAL A 69 -21.84 14.81 12.71
CA VAL A 69 -22.30 16.19 12.55
C VAL A 69 -21.32 17.21 13.13
N ALA A 70 -20.46 16.79 14.06
CA ALA A 70 -19.54 17.64 14.80
C ALA A 70 -18.08 17.55 14.32
N LEU A 71 -17.70 16.41 13.72
CA LEU A 71 -16.33 16.15 13.26
C LEU A 71 -16.23 16.30 11.74
N GLY A 72 -15.09 16.77 11.24
CA GLY A 72 -14.69 16.66 9.83
C GLY A 72 -14.07 15.30 9.50
N ASP A 73 -13.90 14.98 8.20
CA ASP A 73 -13.41 13.69 7.70
C ASP A 73 -12.13 13.20 8.42
N GLN A 74 -11.12 14.05 8.52
CA GLN A 74 -9.85 13.71 9.17
C GLN A 74 -9.98 13.52 10.69
N GLN A 75 -10.92 14.24 11.32
CA GLN A 75 -11.19 14.10 12.76
C GLN A 75 -11.92 12.79 13.07
N ILE A 76 -12.80 12.33 12.17
CA ILE A 76 -13.43 11.01 12.23
C ILE A 76 -12.34 9.93 12.20
N ILE A 77 -11.41 9.99 11.23
CA ILE A 77 -10.26 9.07 11.16
C ILE A 77 -9.44 9.12 12.45
N ALA A 78 -9.10 10.31 12.93
CA ALA A 78 -8.30 10.48 14.16
C ALA A 78 -8.99 9.89 15.40
N ARG A 79 -10.32 9.94 15.46
CA ARG A 79 -11.11 9.34 16.55
C ARG A 79 -11.10 7.82 16.47
N LEU A 80 -11.33 7.25 15.28
CA LEU A 80 -11.35 5.80 15.05
C LEU A 80 -9.98 5.17 15.32
N LYS A 81 -8.88 5.87 14.98
CA LYS A 81 -7.49 5.46 15.28
C LYS A 81 -7.21 5.22 16.76
N ARG A 82 -7.98 5.79 17.68
CA ARG A 82 -7.79 5.59 19.13
C ARG A 82 -8.35 4.24 19.61
N THR A 83 -9.05 3.51 18.75
CA THR A 83 -9.55 2.17 19.07
C THR A 83 -8.41 1.15 19.08
N LYS A 84 -8.51 0.13 19.93
CA LYS A 84 -7.51 -0.94 20.06
C LYS A 84 -7.40 -1.83 18.82
N LEU A 85 -8.36 -1.72 17.90
CA LEU A 85 -8.44 -2.52 16.67
C LEU A 85 -7.53 -2.02 15.56
N LEU A 86 -7.10 -0.76 15.65
CA LEU A 86 -6.15 -0.16 14.73
C LEU A 86 -4.79 -0.10 15.40
N HIS A 87 -3.85 -0.89 14.90
CA HIS A 87 -2.46 -0.69 15.23
C HIS A 87 -1.98 0.57 14.52
N THR A 88 -1.58 1.57 15.29
CA THR A 88 -0.86 2.75 14.78
C THR A 88 0.51 2.39 14.21
N ASP A 89 0.96 1.15 14.44
CA ASP A 89 2.33 0.70 14.27
C ASP A 89 2.64 0.09 12.89
N LEU A 90 1.75 0.27 11.90
CA LEU A 90 2.23 0.67 10.58
C LEU A 90 2.66 2.15 10.60
N ALA A 91 3.27 2.57 11.71
CA ALA A 91 3.96 3.83 11.85
C ALA A 91 5.02 3.80 10.78
N TYR A 92 4.71 4.43 9.64
CA TYR A 92 5.67 5.07 8.78
C TYR A 92 6.96 4.23 8.66
N LYS A 93 6.86 2.94 8.29
CA LYS A 93 8.02 2.27 7.69
C LYS A 93 8.19 3.02 6.39
N TYR A 94 8.90 4.13 6.48
CA TYR A 94 9.43 4.84 5.35
C TYR A 94 9.96 3.75 4.45
N ILE A 95 9.52 3.72 3.20
CA ILE A 95 10.37 3.15 2.16
C ILE A 95 11.49 4.17 1.94
N ASN A 96 12.19 4.51 3.01
CA ASN A 96 13.59 4.73 2.94
C ASN A 96 14.12 3.44 3.55
N PRO A 97 14.39 2.40 2.72
CA PRO A 97 15.31 1.37 3.15
C PRO A 97 16.53 2.10 3.74
N GLN A 98 17.21 1.53 4.72
CA GLN A 98 18.47 2.14 5.16
C GLN A 98 19.29 2.51 3.91
N PRO A 99 19.95 3.69 3.84
CA PRO A 99 20.46 4.25 2.58
C PRO A 99 21.36 3.30 1.77
N ASP A 100 21.95 2.32 2.43
CA ASP A 100 22.74 1.23 1.89
C ASP A 100 21.93 0.19 1.11
N LYS A 101 20.67 -0.08 1.49
CA LYS A 101 19.84 -1.14 0.87
C LYS A 101 19.43 -0.87 -0.58
N PRO A 102 19.00 0.34 -1.00
CA PRO A 102 18.71 0.62 -2.40
C PRO A 102 19.96 0.54 -3.26
N VAL A 103 21.10 0.99 -2.73
CA VAL A 103 22.40 0.90 -3.39
C VAL A 103 22.81 -0.56 -3.56
N THR A 104 22.74 -1.35 -2.49
CA THR A 104 23.10 -2.79 -2.53
C THR A 104 22.19 -3.57 -3.49
N CYS A 105 20.88 -3.28 -3.50
CA CYS A 105 19.98 -3.90 -4.45
C CYS A 105 20.27 -3.46 -5.89
N TRP A 106 20.55 -2.17 -6.12
CA TRP A 106 20.96 -1.68 -7.42
C TRP A 106 22.24 -2.34 -7.94
N ASP A 107 23.25 -2.48 -7.09
CA ASP A 107 24.49 -3.18 -7.42
C ASP A 107 24.23 -4.65 -7.75
N ASN A 108 23.33 -5.31 -7.01
CA ASN A 108 22.89 -6.68 -7.29
C ASN A 108 22.20 -6.80 -8.66
N ILE A 109 21.32 -5.84 -9.00
CA ILE A 109 20.65 -5.76 -10.31
C ILE A 109 21.70 -5.59 -11.43
N VAL A 110 22.61 -4.63 -11.30
CA VAL A 110 23.65 -4.35 -12.30
C VAL A 110 24.57 -5.57 -12.47
N ALA A 111 25.02 -6.18 -11.37
CA ALA A 111 25.87 -7.37 -11.41
C ALA A 111 25.17 -8.55 -12.10
N THR A 112 23.90 -8.78 -11.80
CA THR A 112 23.13 -9.89 -12.37
C THR A 112 22.87 -9.67 -13.86
N MET A 113 22.51 -8.46 -14.27
CA MET A 113 22.31 -8.13 -15.68
C MET A 113 23.61 -8.25 -16.49
N ASN A 114 24.71 -7.73 -15.96
CA ASN A 114 26.03 -7.79 -16.63
C ASN A 114 26.54 -9.23 -16.75
N LYS A 115 26.29 -10.09 -15.75
CA LYS A 115 26.68 -11.52 -15.79
C LYS A 115 26.01 -12.28 -16.93
N HIS A 116 24.79 -11.88 -17.31
CA HIS A 116 23.98 -12.61 -18.27
C HIS A 116 23.81 -11.89 -19.62
N ASP A 117 24.35 -10.66 -19.76
CA ASP A 117 24.16 -9.79 -20.92
C ASP A 117 22.68 -9.64 -21.32
N ARG A 118 21.81 -9.46 -20.30
CA ARG A 118 20.36 -9.41 -20.49
C ARG A 118 19.81 -8.00 -20.31
N LEU A 119 18.84 -7.67 -21.16
CA LEU A 119 18.03 -6.46 -21.05
C LEU A 119 16.92 -6.57 -20.00
N ARG A 120 16.57 -7.78 -19.55
CA ARG A 120 15.52 -8.04 -18.54
C ARG A 120 15.98 -9.13 -17.57
N MET A 121 15.42 -9.13 -16.37
CA MET A 121 15.70 -10.17 -15.38
C MET A 121 14.46 -10.54 -14.57
N ASP A 122 14.41 -11.77 -14.08
CA ASP A 122 13.39 -12.21 -13.15
C ASP A 122 13.74 -11.79 -11.72
N TYR A 123 12.76 -11.33 -10.95
CA TYR A 123 12.96 -10.95 -9.56
C TYR A 123 13.51 -12.10 -8.69
N SER A 124 13.22 -13.35 -9.03
CA SER A 124 13.78 -14.53 -8.36
C SER A 124 15.30 -14.69 -8.54
N GLU A 125 15.89 -14.06 -9.55
CA GLU A 125 17.34 -14.08 -9.78
C GLU A 125 18.09 -13.10 -8.85
N LEU A 126 17.37 -12.20 -8.17
CA LEU A 126 17.93 -11.22 -7.25
C LEU A 126 18.14 -11.79 -5.86
N GLU A 127 19.14 -11.23 -5.17
CA GLU A 127 19.35 -11.52 -3.76
C GLU A 127 18.22 -10.93 -2.91
N GLN A 128 17.32 -11.77 -2.42
CA GLN A 128 16.08 -11.36 -1.76
C GLN A 128 16.29 -10.59 -0.43
N THR A 129 17.44 -10.78 0.20
CA THR A 129 17.85 -10.05 1.42
C THR A 129 18.23 -8.60 1.13
N ALA A 130 18.84 -8.34 -0.04
CA ALA A 130 19.21 -7.01 -0.51
C ALA A 130 18.05 -6.35 -1.28
N CYS A 131 17.46 -7.08 -2.22
CA CYS A 131 16.35 -6.65 -3.07
C CYS A 131 15.01 -7.09 -2.51
N THR A 132 14.62 -6.52 -1.38
CA THR A 132 13.28 -6.73 -0.84
C THR A 132 12.20 -6.06 -1.70
N PRO A 133 10.92 -6.47 -1.61
CA PRO A 133 9.82 -5.82 -2.34
C PRO A 133 9.72 -4.31 -2.08
N GLN A 134 10.05 -3.86 -0.87
CA GLN A 134 10.14 -2.44 -0.52
C GLN A 134 11.22 -1.71 -1.33
N THR A 135 12.40 -2.31 -1.45
CA THR A 135 13.54 -1.74 -2.17
C THR A 135 13.29 -1.71 -3.68
N ILE A 136 12.67 -2.76 -4.23
CA ILE A 136 12.19 -2.77 -5.63
C ILE A 136 11.15 -1.67 -5.86
N SER A 137 10.19 -1.51 -4.93
CA SER A 137 9.18 -0.46 -5.04
C SER A 137 9.80 0.93 -5.03
N TYR A 138 10.82 1.15 -4.18
CA TYR A 138 11.58 2.39 -4.13
C TYR A 138 12.32 2.69 -5.44
N LEU A 139 13.09 1.72 -5.95
CA LEU A 139 13.86 1.87 -7.18
C LEU A 139 12.94 2.11 -8.39
N SER A 140 11.77 1.49 -8.39
CA SER A 140 10.73 1.71 -9.41
C SER A 140 10.13 3.12 -9.30
N TYR A 141 9.78 3.56 -8.09
CA TYR A 141 9.26 4.91 -7.83
C TYR A 141 10.25 6.03 -8.20
N THR A 142 11.54 5.79 -7.98
CA THR A 142 12.64 6.72 -8.31
C THR A 142 13.08 6.63 -9.77
N GLY A 143 12.58 5.66 -10.53
CA GLY A 143 12.80 5.53 -11.98
C GLY A 143 14.09 4.84 -12.40
N PHE A 144 14.75 4.11 -11.48
CA PHE A 144 15.94 3.31 -11.80
C PHE A 144 15.60 2.00 -12.50
N ILE A 145 14.42 1.45 -12.20
CA ILE A 145 13.94 0.19 -12.78
C ILE A 145 12.49 0.33 -13.25
N SER A 146 12.06 -0.60 -14.10
CA SER A 146 10.65 -0.75 -14.45
C SER A 146 10.16 -2.14 -14.10
N VAL A 147 9.01 -2.25 -13.43
CA VAL A 147 8.38 -3.54 -13.14
C VAL A 147 7.48 -3.97 -14.30
N ILE A 148 7.69 -5.18 -14.80
CA ILE A 148 6.86 -5.80 -15.86
C ILE A 148 6.16 -7.05 -15.30
N GLY A 149 4.87 -7.22 -15.63
CA GLY A 149 4.07 -8.37 -15.25
C GLY A 149 2.73 -7.98 -14.62
N ASP A 150 2.05 -8.95 -14.00
CA ASP A 150 0.71 -8.77 -13.42
C ASP A 150 0.66 -7.70 -12.33
N TYR A 151 1.79 -7.45 -11.67
CA TYR A 151 1.91 -6.47 -10.60
C TYR A 151 2.34 -5.08 -11.04
N GLU A 152 2.60 -4.86 -12.34
CA GLU A 152 3.06 -3.56 -12.89
C GLU A 152 2.16 -2.38 -12.45
N ARG A 153 0.86 -2.64 -12.24
CA ARG A 153 -0.13 -1.63 -11.82
C ARG A 153 0.06 -1.12 -10.40
N PHE A 154 0.83 -1.82 -9.56
CA PHE A 154 1.11 -1.44 -8.17
C PHE A 154 2.41 -0.65 -8.01
N PHE A 155 3.14 -0.42 -9.11
CA PHE A 155 4.39 0.33 -9.11
C PHE A 155 4.22 1.66 -9.82
N ALA A 156 4.80 2.71 -9.25
CA ALA A 156 4.80 4.01 -9.90
C ALA A 156 5.71 3.98 -11.13
N LYS A 157 5.17 4.36 -12.29
CA LYS A 157 5.96 4.60 -13.51
C LYS A 157 6.46 6.04 -13.47
N LYS A 158 7.63 6.28 -12.89
CA LYS A 158 8.28 7.59 -12.98
C LYS A 158 9.57 7.46 -13.79
N GLY A 159 9.71 8.27 -14.82
CA GLY A 159 11.00 8.55 -15.46
C GLY A 159 11.13 8.05 -16.90
N SER A 160 11.91 8.78 -17.68
CA SER A 160 12.31 8.55 -19.07
C SER A 160 13.77 8.04 -19.15
N GLY A 161 14.27 7.39 -18.09
CA GLY A 161 15.66 6.95 -17.95
C GLY A 161 15.96 5.62 -18.64
N GLU A 162 17.17 5.08 -18.48
CA GLU A 162 17.50 3.71 -18.93
C GLU A 162 16.69 2.70 -18.11
N HIS A 163 15.52 2.34 -18.61
CA HIS A 163 14.62 1.40 -17.94
C HIS A 163 15.27 0.03 -17.96
N ARG A 164 15.76 -0.45 -16.82
CA ARG A 164 16.14 -1.85 -16.64
C ARG A 164 14.89 -2.61 -16.18
N PRO A 165 14.22 -3.36 -17.07
CA PRO A 165 13.01 -4.08 -16.72
C PRO A 165 13.27 -5.30 -15.83
N ILE A 166 12.52 -5.35 -14.72
CA ILE A 166 12.47 -6.49 -13.81
C ILE A 166 11.10 -7.14 -13.96
N ILE A 167 11.10 -8.44 -14.25
CA ILE A 167 9.92 -9.27 -14.37
C ILE A 167 9.59 -9.83 -12.99
N ILE A 168 8.39 -9.54 -12.50
CA ILE A 168 7.93 -10.02 -11.20
C ILE A 168 6.82 -11.05 -11.43
N ALA A 169 7.23 -12.32 -11.45
CA ALA A 169 6.30 -13.45 -11.59
C ALA A 169 5.73 -13.93 -10.24
N ASN A 170 6.42 -13.63 -9.12
CA ASN A 170 6.01 -14.06 -7.79
C ASN A 170 5.15 -12.99 -7.10
N THR A 171 4.18 -13.44 -6.29
CA THR A 171 3.28 -12.58 -5.50
C THR A 171 4.05 -11.74 -4.49
N PHE A 172 3.89 -10.43 -4.53
CA PHE A 172 4.24 -9.55 -3.41
C PHE A 172 3.07 -9.43 -2.45
N SER A 173 3.38 -9.40 -1.15
CA SER A 173 2.36 -9.14 -0.15
C SER A 173 2.06 -7.64 -0.10
N LEU A 174 0.77 -7.27 -0.13
CA LEU A 174 0.34 -5.88 -0.26
C LEU A 174 0.83 -4.99 0.90
N ASP A 175 0.97 -5.55 2.10
CA ASP A 175 1.52 -4.88 3.28
C ASP A 175 2.96 -4.40 3.07
N GLN A 176 3.71 -5.05 2.18
CA GLN A 176 5.08 -4.65 1.82
C GLN A 176 5.10 -3.48 0.83
N LEU A 177 3.94 -3.10 0.27
CA LEU A 177 3.75 -2.06 -0.73
C LEU A 177 2.99 -0.82 -0.18
N ILE A 178 2.78 -0.74 1.14
CA ILE A 178 2.08 0.38 1.79
C ILE A 178 3.10 1.34 2.43
N GLU A 179 3.07 2.60 2.00
CA GLU A 179 3.86 3.73 2.51
C GLU A 179 2.98 4.75 3.23
N LYS A 180 3.22 5.03 4.52
CA LYS A 180 2.47 6.06 5.29
C LYS A 180 0.94 5.92 5.20
N GLY A 181 0.45 4.70 5.02
CA GLY A 181 -0.97 4.43 4.79
C GLY A 181 -1.43 4.62 3.34
N HIS A 182 -0.52 4.66 2.37
CA HIS A 182 -0.82 4.68 0.94
C HIS A 182 -0.20 3.48 0.25
N ILE A 183 -0.97 2.78 -0.58
CA ILE A 183 -0.37 1.94 -1.63
C ILE A 183 0.39 2.89 -2.57
N PHE A 184 1.63 2.57 -2.94
CA PHE A 184 2.50 3.40 -3.77
C PHE A 184 1.74 4.15 -4.88
N ARG A 185 1.68 5.48 -4.75
CA ARG A 185 0.89 6.34 -5.63
C ARG A 185 1.46 6.31 -7.04
N ARG A 186 0.64 5.98 -8.03
CA ARG A 186 1.04 6.15 -9.43
C ARG A 186 1.05 7.62 -9.81
N THR A 187 1.98 7.98 -10.69
CA THR A 187 2.12 9.34 -11.23
C THR A 187 0.95 9.78 -12.12
N ASP A 188 0.07 8.86 -12.52
CA ASP A 188 -1.10 9.13 -13.35
C ASP A 188 -2.44 9.13 -12.58
N TRP A 189 -2.43 8.87 -11.27
CA TRP A 189 -3.62 8.98 -10.43
C TRP A 189 -4.17 10.41 -10.37
N ASP A 190 -3.30 11.42 -10.46
CA ASP A 190 -3.71 12.83 -10.52
C ASP A 190 -4.42 13.17 -11.85
N LYS A 191 -4.30 12.32 -12.88
CA LYS A 191 -4.94 12.50 -14.20
C LYS A 191 -6.21 11.66 -14.38
N LYS A 192 -6.34 10.59 -13.60
CA LYS A 192 -7.51 9.70 -13.59
C LYS A 192 -7.91 9.50 -12.14
N SER A 193 -8.55 10.52 -11.59
CA SER A 193 -9.10 10.54 -10.23
C SER A 193 -10.33 9.63 -10.14
N ILE A 194 -10.10 8.33 -10.26
CA ILE A 194 -11.08 7.30 -9.94
C ILE A 194 -10.37 6.31 -9.02
N ALA A 195 -10.53 6.49 -7.72
CA ALA A 195 -10.08 5.54 -6.70
C ALA A 195 -10.90 4.22 -6.72
N LEU A 196 -11.95 4.16 -7.55
CA LEU A 196 -12.91 3.06 -7.70
C LEU A 196 -13.17 2.77 -9.19
N ALA A 197 -12.21 2.17 -9.89
CA ALA A 197 -12.45 1.51 -11.18
C ALA A 197 -11.53 0.30 -11.35
#